data_AF-A0A847NTW9-F1
#
_entry.id   AF-A0A847NTW9-F1
#
_cell.length_a   1.000
_cell.length_b   1.000
_cell.length_c   1.000
_cell.angle_alpha   90.00
_cell.angle_beta   90.00
_cell.angle_gamma   90.00
#
_symmetry.space_group_name_H-M   'P 1'
#
loop_
_entity.id
_entity.type
_entity.pdbx_description
1 polymer ?
#
loop_
_entity_poly.entity_id
_entity_poly.type
_entity_poly.pdbx_seq_one_letter_code
_entity_poly.pdbx_strand_id
1 'polypeptide(L)'
;MMRKDFLSDFILNQFNCSKLEEVIIGFLDLIKTAQLMLSNDYYQIKITPTYEMKISGASSVRKVSSKVESLVIHKYDTMEKLEELIIKYPQAFNSLNSHEKTIFCKTFIDHDKQNVICDELNIYPYQYQYAKKSAMVKFCLFLGLEKYVDFF
;
A
#
# COMPACT_ATOMS: atom_id res chain seq x y z
N MET A 1 25.68 2.44 8.06
CA MET A 1 26.21 1.74 6.87
C MET A 1 25.07 0.90 6.30
N MET A 2 24.67 1.19 5.06
CA MET A 2 23.41 0.78 4.42
C MET A 2 23.30 -0.73 4.20
N ARG A 3 22.25 -1.35 4.74
CA ARG A 3 21.64 -2.58 4.22
C ARG A 3 20.13 -2.56 4.50
N LYS A 4 19.39 -1.90 3.61
CA LYS A 4 18.01 -2.30 3.30
C LYS A 4 18.05 -2.76 1.85
N ASP A 5 18.79 -3.85 1.65
CA ASP A 5 19.07 -4.40 0.34
C ASP A 5 17.74 -4.73 -0.36
N PHE A 6 17.70 -4.41 -1.66
CA PHE A 6 16.61 -4.87 -2.52
C PHE A 6 16.48 -6.39 -2.41
N LEU A 7 15.28 -6.92 -2.65
CA LEU A 7 15.10 -8.37 -2.68
C LEU A 7 16.02 -9.00 -3.73
N SER A 8 16.58 -10.17 -3.43
CA SER A 8 17.43 -10.89 -4.37
C SER A 8 16.65 -11.23 -5.65
N ASP A 9 17.35 -11.29 -6.78
CA ASP A 9 16.76 -11.64 -8.08
C ASP A 9 15.99 -12.97 -8.05
N PHE A 10 16.45 -13.91 -7.23
CA PHE A 10 15.80 -15.19 -7.01
C PHE A 10 14.36 -15.03 -6.48
N ILE A 11 14.16 -14.21 -5.45
CA ILE A 11 12.83 -13.96 -4.87
C ILE A 11 11.97 -13.18 -5.85
N LEU A 12 12.55 -12.17 -6.52
CA LEU A 12 11.84 -11.33 -7.47
C LEU A 12 11.26 -12.18 -8.62
N ASN A 13 12.01 -13.15 -9.13
CA ASN A 13 11.59 -13.95 -10.28
C ASN A 13 10.53 -15.02 -9.97
N GLN A 14 10.18 -15.24 -8.70
CA GLN A 14 9.12 -16.18 -8.31
C GLN A 14 7.70 -15.63 -8.49
N PHE A 15 7.56 -14.31 -8.64
CA PHE A 15 6.25 -13.66 -8.70
C PHE A 15 5.90 -13.15 -10.09
N ASN A 16 4.65 -13.38 -10.49
CA ASN A 16 4.08 -12.75 -11.67
C ASN A 16 3.91 -11.24 -11.45
N CYS A 17 4.79 -10.42 -12.03
CA CYS A 17 4.78 -8.97 -11.86
C CYS A 17 3.50 -8.31 -12.35
N SER A 18 2.92 -8.78 -13.46
CA SER A 18 1.69 -8.22 -14.01
C SER A 18 0.52 -8.45 -13.06
N LYS A 19 0.42 -9.65 -12.48
CA LYS A 19 -0.61 -9.95 -11.46
C LYS A 19 -0.40 -9.14 -10.17
N LEU A 20 0.85 -8.96 -9.72
CA LEU A 20 1.14 -8.12 -8.56
C LEU A 20 0.71 -6.67 -8.79
N GLU A 21 0.97 -6.14 -9.99
CA GLU A 21 0.56 -4.80 -10.39
C GLU A 21 -0.97 -4.64 -10.36
N GLU A 22 -1.72 -5.59 -10.92
CA GLU A 22 -3.19 -5.62 -10.85
C GLU A 22 -3.71 -5.66 -9.41
N VAL A 23 -3.11 -6.50 -8.57
CA VAL A 23 -3.49 -6.63 -7.14
C VAL A 23 -3.22 -5.34 -6.39
N ILE A 24 -2.10 -4.66 -6.64
CA ILE A 24 -1.77 -3.38 -6.00
C ILE A 24 -2.77 -2.30 -6.42
N ILE A 25 -3.09 -2.21 -7.71
CA ILE A 25 -4.08 -1.25 -8.21
C ILE A 25 -5.43 -1.49 -7.54
N GLY A 26 -5.91 -2.73 -7.55
CA GLY A 26 -7.18 -3.10 -6.90
C GLY A 26 -7.19 -2.82 -5.39
N PHE A 27 -6.06 -3.07 -4.71
CA PHE A 27 -5.91 -2.74 -3.30
C PHE A 27 -5.99 -1.22 -3.06
N LEU A 28 -5.31 -0.41 -3.86
CA LEU A 28 -5.33 1.05 -3.72
C LEU A 28 -6.72 1.64 -3.97
N ASP A 29 -7.46 1.09 -4.93
CA ASP A 29 -8.83 1.51 -5.20
C ASP A 29 -9.80 1.08 -4.08
N LEU A 30 -9.55 -0.09 -3.47
CA LEU A 30 -10.26 -0.51 -2.26
C LEU A 30 -9.97 0.44 -1.10
N ILE A 31 -8.72 0.89 -0.90
CA ILE A 31 -8.36 1.87 0.14
C ILE A 31 -9.09 3.20 -0.10
N LYS A 32 -9.09 3.72 -1.33
CA LYS A 32 -9.83 4.95 -1.66
C LYS A 32 -11.32 4.80 -1.35
N THR A 33 -11.91 3.66 -1.71
CA THR A 33 -13.33 3.36 -1.45
C THR A 33 -13.62 3.24 0.04
N ALA A 34 -12.73 2.56 0.80
CA ALA A 34 -12.84 2.40 2.24
C ALA A 34 -12.78 3.76 2.96
N GLN A 35 -11.88 4.65 2.55
CA GLN A 35 -11.78 6.01 3.09
C GLN A 35 -13.06 6.82 2.86
N LEU A 36 -13.65 6.72 1.65
CA LEU A 36 -14.92 7.38 1.35
C LEU A 36 -16.08 6.82 2.18
N MET A 37 -16.13 5.49 2.36
CA MET A 37 -17.18 4.83 3.15
C MET A 37 -17.12 5.18 4.64
N LEU A 38 -15.92 5.35 5.20
CA LEU A 38 -15.76 5.67 6.63
C LEU A 38 -16.14 7.12 6.99
N SER A 39 -16.35 7.99 6.00
CA SER A 39 -17.06 9.30 6.11
C SER A 39 -16.59 10.26 7.21
N ASN A 40 -15.46 9.99 7.87
CA ASN A 40 -14.98 10.73 9.03
C ASN A 40 -13.55 11.20 8.74
N ASP A 41 -13.28 12.49 8.90
CA ASP A 41 -11.98 13.16 8.67
C ASP A 41 -10.77 12.55 9.43
N TYR A 42 -11.02 11.54 10.26
CA TYR A 42 -10.10 10.79 11.09
C TYR A 42 -9.34 9.64 10.39
N TYR A 43 -9.67 9.29 9.13
CA TYR A 43 -9.01 8.20 8.40
C TYR A 43 -8.38 8.65 7.06
N GLN A 44 -8.04 9.93 6.94
CA GLN A 44 -7.32 10.45 5.78
C GLN A 44 -5.84 10.08 5.83
N ILE A 45 -5.39 9.34 4.81
CA ILE A 45 -3.98 8.99 4.58
C ILE A 45 -3.31 10.17 3.89
N LYS A 46 -2.22 10.65 4.48
CA LYS A 46 -1.39 11.73 3.92
C LYS A 46 0.03 11.24 3.74
N ILE A 47 0.62 11.59 2.60
CA ILE A 47 2.05 11.36 2.32
C ILE A 47 2.80 12.59 2.83
N THR A 48 3.75 12.39 3.74
CA THR A 48 4.61 13.47 4.23
C THR A 48 5.68 13.84 3.19
N PRO A 49 6.34 15.01 3.31
CA PRO A 49 7.47 15.37 2.44
C PRO A 49 8.65 14.38 2.47
N THR A 50 8.72 13.54 3.51
CA THR A 50 9.71 12.47 3.65
C THR A 50 9.24 11.13 3.07
N TYR A 51 8.13 11.10 2.32
CA TYR A 51 7.49 9.89 1.81
C TYR A 51 7.19 8.88 2.93
N GLU A 52 6.64 9.37 4.05
CA GLU A 52 5.98 8.52 5.04
C GLU A 52 4.48 8.68 4.91
N MET A 53 3.73 7.57 4.97
CA MET A 53 2.27 7.66 5.06
C MET A 53 1.86 7.74 6.53
N LYS A 54 1.00 8.71 6.85
CA LYS A 54 0.40 8.91 8.17
C LYS A 54 -1.12 8.99 8.06
N ILE A 55 -1.81 8.49 9.09
CA ILE A 55 -3.25 8.65 9.26
C ILE A 55 -3.50 9.91 10.10
N SER A 56 -4.37 10.79 9.62
CA SER A 56 -4.74 12.02 10.33
C SER A 56 -5.80 11.72 11.40
N GLY A 57 -5.57 12.02 12.68
CA GLY A 57 -6.65 11.99 13.70
C GLY A 57 -6.73 10.73 14.56
N ALA A 58 -5.63 10.07 14.89
CA ALA A 58 -5.62 8.99 15.89
C ALA A 58 -6.03 9.51 17.28
N SER A 59 -7.32 9.60 17.56
CA SER A 59 -7.86 9.91 18.88
C SER A 59 -8.87 8.83 19.26
N SER A 60 -8.60 8.21 20.40
CA SER A 60 -9.34 7.12 21.01
C SER A 60 -10.78 7.50 21.37
N VAL A 61 -11.74 7.22 20.50
CA VAL A 61 -13.17 7.38 20.84
C VAL A 61 -13.78 6.03 21.20
N ARG A 62 -13.71 5.67 22.48
CA ARG A 62 -14.62 4.68 23.08
C ARG A 62 -16.01 5.30 23.22
N LYS A 63 -17.06 4.84 22.52
CA LYS A 63 -18.47 4.92 22.99
C LYS A 63 -19.33 3.78 22.42
N VAL A 64 -19.82 2.86 23.27
CA VAL A 64 -21.07 2.76 24.05
C VAL A 64 -22.30 2.25 23.24
N SER A 65 -22.84 1.15 23.76
CA SER A 65 -23.93 0.26 23.35
C SER A 65 -25.32 0.88 23.19
N SER A 66 -26.10 0.41 22.20
CA SER A 66 -27.40 -0.29 22.44
C SER A 66 -28.11 -0.78 21.16
N LYS A 67 -28.51 -2.07 21.19
CA LYS A 67 -29.66 -2.75 20.56
C LYS A 67 -30.11 -2.34 19.14
N VAL A 68 -29.40 -2.82 18.13
CA VAL A 68 -29.92 -3.14 16.76
C VAL A 68 -29.14 -4.35 16.21
N GLU A 69 -29.19 -5.48 16.92
CA GLU A 69 -28.13 -6.50 17.01
C GLU A 69 -27.87 -7.44 15.80
N SER A 70 -28.32 -7.19 14.57
CA SER A 70 -27.97 -8.12 13.46
C SER A 70 -27.50 -7.45 12.17
N LEU A 71 -28.12 -6.35 11.75
CA LEU A 71 -27.59 -5.51 10.66
C LEU A 71 -26.42 -4.64 11.13
N VAL A 72 -26.42 -4.27 12.41
CA VAL A 72 -25.37 -3.43 12.99
C VAL A 72 -24.10 -4.24 13.26
N ILE A 73 -24.18 -5.50 13.69
CA ILE A 73 -23.00 -6.35 13.90
C ILE A 73 -22.22 -6.56 12.59
N HIS A 74 -22.88 -6.92 11.49
CA HIS A 74 -22.18 -7.07 10.20
C HIS A 74 -21.61 -5.75 9.67
N LYS A 75 -22.28 -4.61 9.90
CA LYS A 75 -21.71 -3.30 9.58
C LYS A 75 -20.48 -3.00 10.45
N TYR A 76 -20.52 -3.29 11.74
CA TYR A 76 -19.38 -3.10 12.64
C TYR A 76 -18.19 -3.99 12.27
N ASP A 77 -18.40 -5.29 12.02
CA ASP A 77 -17.35 -6.20 11.58
C ASP A 77 -16.72 -5.77 10.24
N THR A 78 -17.53 -5.25 9.33
CA THR A 78 -17.05 -4.77 8.03
C THR A 78 -16.29 -3.46 8.17
N MET A 79 -16.77 -2.54 9.02
CA MET A 79 -16.08 -1.28 9.32
C MET A 79 -14.74 -1.52 10.02
N GLU A 80 -14.68 -2.43 11.00
CA GLU A 80 -13.44 -2.79 11.70
C GLU A 80 -12.39 -3.37 10.75
N LYS A 81 -12.81 -4.24 9.82
CA LYS A 81 -11.93 -4.77 8.76
C LYS A 81 -11.44 -3.68 7.80
N LEU A 82 -12.29 -2.72 7.45
CA LEU A 82 -11.90 -1.58 6.60
C LEU A 82 -10.92 -0.65 7.32
N GLU A 83 -11.13 -0.40 8.61
CA GLU A 83 -10.21 0.35 9.46
C GLU A 83 -8.86 -0.34 9.58
N GLU A 84 -8.84 -1.66 9.82
CA GLU A 84 -7.61 -2.45 9.80
C GLU A 84 -6.86 -2.36 8.46
N LEU A 85 -7.58 -2.42 7.34
CA LEU A 85 -6.99 -2.29 6.01
C LEU A 85 -6.34 -0.92 5.81
N ILE A 86 -7.02 0.15 6.24
CA ILE A 86 -6.49 1.52 6.19
C ILE A 86 -5.26 1.68 7.07
N ILE A 87 -5.20 1.01 8.23
CA ILE A 87 -4.04 1.02 9.13
C ILE A 87 -2.85 0.24 8.54
N LYS A 88 -3.13 -0.91 7.91
CA LYS A 88 -2.08 -1.76 7.31
C LYS A 88 -1.42 -1.12 6.10
N TYR A 89 -2.13 -0.30 5.33
CA TYR A 89 -1.56 0.34 4.13
C TYR A 89 -0.34 1.23 4.42
N PRO A 90 -0.38 2.22 5.34
CA PRO A 90 0.79 2.99 5.73
C PRO A 90 1.92 2.13 6.28
N GLN A 91 1.61 1.06 7.01
CA GLN A 91 2.63 0.15 7.55
C GLN A 91 3.36 -0.59 6.43
N ALA A 92 2.62 -1.14 5.47
CA ALA A 92 3.17 -1.81 4.30
C ALA A 92 4.02 -0.85 3.46
N PHE A 93 3.52 0.36 3.19
CA PHE A 93 4.27 1.37 2.47
C PHE A 93 5.53 1.81 3.23
N ASN A 94 5.45 1.97 4.55
CA ASN A 94 6.60 2.37 5.37
C ASN A 94 7.66 1.28 5.54
N SER A 95 7.34 0.01 5.23
CA SER A 95 8.32 -1.08 5.20
C SER A 95 9.34 -0.93 4.05
N LEU A 96 8.92 -0.28 2.95
CA LEU A 96 9.74 -0.02 1.77
C LEU A 96 10.91 0.91 2.09
N ASN A 97 12.02 0.76 1.36
CA ASN A 97 13.13 1.71 1.45
C ASN A 97 12.78 3.05 0.74
N SER A 98 13.56 4.11 0.98
CA SER A 98 13.29 5.45 0.44
C SER A 98 13.21 5.50 -1.09
N HIS A 99 14.02 4.70 -1.78
CA HIS A 99 14.01 4.63 -3.24
C HIS A 99 12.76 3.90 -3.77
N GLU A 100 12.44 2.75 -3.18
CA GLU A 100 11.24 1.96 -3.45
C GLU A 100 9.97 2.77 -3.20
N LYS A 101 9.90 3.53 -2.10
CA LYS A 101 8.78 4.44 -1.78
C LYS A 101 8.57 5.48 -2.87
N THR A 102 9.65 6.11 -3.32
CA THR A 102 9.59 7.17 -4.35
C THR A 102 9.06 6.61 -5.65
N ILE A 103 9.61 5.47 -6.10
CA ILE A 103 9.16 4.79 -7.31
C ILE A 103 7.71 4.32 -7.16
N PHE A 104 7.33 3.79 -5.99
CA PHE A 104 5.97 3.33 -5.72
C PHE A 104 4.96 4.47 -5.81
N CYS A 105 5.23 5.63 -5.18
CA CYS A 105 4.37 6.82 -5.27
C CYS A 105 4.19 7.25 -6.72
N LYS A 106 5.31 7.48 -7.43
CA LYS A 106 5.27 7.96 -8.81
C LYS A 106 4.51 7.01 -9.74
N THR A 107 4.71 5.70 -9.55
CA THR A 107 4.10 4.69 -10.43
C THR A 107 2.62 4.45 -10.12
N PHE A 108 2.26 4.27 -8.85
CA PHE A 108 0.94 3.74 -8.47
C PHE A 108 -0.02 4.79 -7.90
N ILE A 109 0.51 5.93 -7.44
CA ILE A 109 -0.30 7.02 -6.85
C ILE A 109 -0.41 8.18 -7.84
N ASP A 110 0.73 8.63 -8.36
CA ASP A 110 0.78 9.76 -9.31
C ASP A 110 0.49 9.30 -10.76
N HIS A 111 0.66 8.01 -11.04
CA HIS A 111 0.49 7.40 -12.37
C HIS A 111 1.43 7.99 -13.44
N ASP A 112 2.64 8.37 -13.04
CA ASP A 112 3.70 8.87 -13.93
C ASP A 112 4.17 7.77 -14.90
N LYS A 113 4.51 8.16 -16.13
CA LYS A 113 5.10 7.25 -17.12
C LYS A 113 6.55 6.93 -16.74
N GLN A 114 6.98 5.69 -16.98
CA GLN A 114 8.34 5.21 -16.67
C GLN A 114 9.44 6.18 -17.13
N ASN A 115 9.35 6.69 -18.35
CA ASN A 115 10.33 7.61 -18.93
C ASN A 115 10.45 8.90 -18.09
N VAL A 116 9.33 9.48 -17.65
CA VAL A 116 9.32 10.67 -16.79
C VAL A 116 9.97 10.37 -15.45
N ILE A 117 9.65 9.22 -14.85
CA ILE A 117 10.23 8.80 -13.56
C ILE A 117 11.75 8.60 -13.69
N CYS A 118 12.21 7.94 -14.76
CA CYS A 118 13.63 7.71 -15.01
C CYS A 118 14.39 9.03 -15.19
N ASP A 119 13.81 9.98 -15.93
CA ASP A 119 14.42 11.29 -16.18
C ASP A 119 14.51 12.10 -14.88
N GLU A 120 13.44 12.14 -14.08
CA GLU A 120 13.41 12.89 -12.82
C GLU A 120 14.33 12.32 -11.74
N LEU A 121 14.42 11.00 -11.64
CA LEU A 121 15.28 10.32 -10.67
C LEU A 121 16.72 10.13 -11.18
N ASN A 122 16.98 10.48 -12.44
CA ASN A 122 18.26 10.25 -13.13
C ASN A 122 18.74 8.79 -13.00
N ILE A 123 17.85 7.85 -13.28
CA ILE A 123 18.11 6.41 -13.21
C ILE A 123 17.87 5.73 -14.56
N TYR A 124 18.54 4.59 -14.77
CA TYR A 124 18.34 3.80 -15.98
C TYR A 124 17.04 2.98 -15.92
N PRO A 125 16.43 2.67 -17.09
CA PRO A 125 15.22 1.84 -17.15
C PRO A 125 15.32 0.49 -16.42
N TYR A 126 16.49 -0.15 -16.45
CA TYR A 126 16.69 -1.42 -15.75
C TYR A 126 16.64 -1.26 -14.23
N GLN A 127 17.17 -0.16 -13.69
CA GLN A 127 17.18 0.15 -12.25
C GLN A 127 15.76 0.45 -11.78
N TYR A 128 15.01 1.23 -12.57
CA TYR A 128 13.60 1.48 -12.34
C TYR A 128 12.81 0.18 -12.27
N GLN A 129 12.95 -0.71 -13.26
CA GLN A 129 12.20 -1.96 -13.31
C GLN A 129 12.52 -2.86 -12.10
N TYR A 130 13.80 -2.95 -11.73
CA TYR A 130 14.23 -3.71 -10.56
C TYR A 130 13.65 -3.14 -9.25
N ALA A 131 13.74 -1.83 -9.05
CA ALA A 131 13.22 -1.18 -7.86
C ALA A 131 11.68 -1.21 -7.80
N LYS A 132 10.98 -1.02 -8.92
CA LYS A 132 9.53 -1.19 -9.05
C LYS A 132 9.13 -2.60 -8.62
N LYS A 133 9.80 -3.62 -9.16
CA LYS A 133 9.53 -5.03 -8.83
C LYS A 133 9.77 -5.33 -7.36
N SER A 134 10.88 -4.83 -6.79
CA SER A 134 11.18 -4.97 -5.36
C SER A 134 10.11 -4.34 -4.48
N ALA A 135 9.67 -3.12 -4.82
CA ALA A 135 8.62 -2.41 -4.10
C ALA A 135 7.29 -3.18 -4.14
N MET A 136 6.88 -3.66 -5.32
CA MET A 136 5.65 -4.45 -5.48
C MET A 136 5.66 -5.71 -4.61
N VAL A 137 6.73 -6.50 -4.69
CA VAL A 137 6.84 -7.76 -3.94
C VAL A 137 6.84 -7.52 -2.44
N LYS A 138 7.65 -6.56 -1.94
CA LYS A 138 7.69 -6.23 -0.50
C LYS A 138 6.35 -5.75 0.01
N PHE A 139 5.67 -4.89 -0.76
CA PHE A 139 4.37 -4.36 -0.39
C PHE A 139 3.31 -5.47 -0.30
N CYS A 140 3.24 -6.35 -1.32
CA CYS A 140 2.29 -7.46 -1.32
C CYS A 140 2.58 -8.49 -0.23
N LEU A 141 3.84 -8.85 0.00
CA LEU A 141 4.24 -9.78 1.07
C LEU A 141 3.89 -9.25 2.46
N PHE A 142 4.05 -7.94 2.70
CA PHE A 142 3.70 -7.34 3.98
C PHE A 142 2.18 -7.43 4.24
N LEU A 143 1.37 -7.25 3.19
CA LEU A 143 -0.09 -7.30 3.28
C LEU A 143 -0.67 -8.72 3.22
N GLY A 144 0.15 -9.75 2.97
CA GLY A 144 -0.33 -11.12 2.77
C GLY A 144 -1.06 -11.33 1.44
N LEU A 145 -0.85 -10.43 0.47
CA LEU A 145 -1.52 -10.43 -0.84
C LEU A 145 -0.85 -11.37 -1.84
N GLU A 146 0.34 -11.89 -1.53
CA GLU A 146 1.04 -12.89 -2.34
C GLU A 146 0.21 -14.14 -2.60
N LYS A 147 -0.72 -14.47 -1.70
CA LYS A 147 -1.63 -15.62 -1.82
C LYS A 147 -2.56 -15.55 -3.03
N TYR A 148 -2.77 -14.36 -3.58
CA TYR A 148 -3.60 -14.12 -4.76
C TYR A 148 -2.80 -14.12 -6.06
N VAL A 149 -1.49 -14.32 -5.99
CA VAL A 149 -0.60 -14.38 -7.14
C VAL A 149 -0.03 -15.79 -7.23
N ASP A 150 -0.26 -16.45 -8.36
CA ASP A 150 0.35 -17.76 -8.61
C ASP A 150 1.87 -17.63 -8.60
N PHE A 151 2.52 -18.52 -7.87
CA PHE A 151 3.98 -18.69 -7.93
C PHE A 151 4.34 -19.36 -9.26
N PHE A 152 5.40 -18.86 -9.91
CA PHE A 152 5.97 -19.49 -11.11
C PHE A 152 6.98 -20.59 -10.76
#